data_AF-A0A5C8SFG6-F1
#
_entry.id   AF-A0A5C8SFG6-F1
#
_cell.length_a   1.000
_cell.length_b   1.000
_cell.length_c   1.000
_cell.angle_alpha   90.00
_cell.angle_beta   90.00
_cell.angle_gamma   90.00
#
_symmetry.space_group_name_H-M   'P 1'
#
loop_
_entity.id
_entity.type
_entity.pdbx_description
1 polymer ?
#
loop_
_entity_poly.entity_id
_entity_poly.type
_entity_poly.pdbx_seq_one_letter_code
_entity_poly.pdbx_strand_id
1 'polypeptide(L)'
;MSMPPGAIIRFRYATKIVDPKVLAVASTGKLNGQTALICFLDASKMELFPSIVPTRFARIEKVEVVGGFMTLDLGLSAFPDIAEDVDVQSRFEGLNREIPVPSGQSASKWERVRYFFGKIDDPKFKSSNSDDTWQRIVTQLGGSDGFKDAKYGRFFRVYGVSQDDAGHQQYTTGMSLSAGVPYYIHVSYFSPSAVENSDVLSISASSDAIKVISQSAMTLDSDYDKQAFIVQGTGPDVQTPSFLSFLHEPSLSTDDKRKWKLRFELPITSEADRRNRIIQAALVAAPPAGAALLGIYAAGKFTWKYILAVVVVYVGVGVLKFMVVKQK
;
A
#
# COMPACT_ATOMS: atom_id res chain seq x y z
N MET A 1 1.66 -10.97 1.34
CA MET A 1 2.33 -9.72 1.77
C MET A 1 2.34 -8.70 0.64
N SER A 2 1.16 -8.27 0.20
CA SER A 2 1.06 -7.51 -1.06
C SER A 2 1.25 -6.00 -0.92
N MET A 3 1.08 -5.46 0.28
CA MET A 3 1.12 -4.02 0.53
C MET A 3 2.57 -3.49 0.48
N PRO A 4 2.83 -2.29 -0.06
CA PRO A 4 4.17 -1.69 -0.04
C PRO A 4 4.57 -1.15 1.34
N PRO A 5 5.85 -0.87 1.58
CA PRO A 5 6.28 -0.09 2.75
C PRO A 5 5.52 1.23 2.87
N GLY A 6 5.32 1.72 4.08
CA GLY A 6 4.49 2.86 4.40
C GLY A 6 3.00 2.53 4.57
N ALA A 7 2.47 1.52 3.86
CA ALA A 7 1.03 1.22 3.89
C ALA A 7 0.53 0.94 5.32
N ILE A 8 -0.71 1.33 5.63
CA ILE A 8 -1.28 1.09 6.95
C ILE A 8 -2.18 -0.15 6.90
N ILE A 9 -1.93 -1.12 7.77
CA ILE A 9 -2.84 -2.26 8.00
C ILE A 9 -3.47 -2.11 9.38
N ARG A 10 -4.80 -2.20 9.43
CA ARG A 10 -5.56 -2.23 10.68
C ARG A 10 -5.85 -3.67 11.09
N PHE A 11 -5.38 -4.05 12.26
CA PHE A 11 -5.76 -5.28 12.92
C PHE A 11 -6.78 -5.00 14.03
N ARG A 12 -7.74 -5.90 14.20
CA ARG A 12 -8.73 -5.84 15.28
C ARG A 12 -8.69 -7.14 16.08
N TYR A 13 -8.37 -7.02 17.35
CA TYR A 13 -8.30 -8.13 18.29
C TYR A 13 -9.43 -8.02 19.30
N ALA A 14 -10.04 -9.16 19.67
CA ALA A 14 -10.84 -9.20 20.89
C ALA A 14 -9.89 -9.10 22.09
N THR A 15 -10.21 -8.31 23.11
CA THR A 15 -9.31 -8.11 24.26
C THR A 15 -8.96 -9.42 24.97
N LYS A 16 -9.88 -10.39 24.99
CA LYS A 16 -9.65 -11.72 25.59
C LYS A 16 -8.52 -12.55 24.96
N ILE A 17 -8.04 -12.19 23.76
CA ILE A 17 -6.93 -12.88 23.07
C ILE A 17 -5.65 -12.05 23.03
N VAL A 18 -5.64 -10.88 23.68
CA VAL A 18 -4.46 -10.02 23.79
C VAL A 18 -3.82 -10.26 25.16
N ASP A 19 -2.49 -10.30 25.20
CA ASP A 19 -1.76 -10.40 26.47
C ASP A 19 -2.20 -9.27 27.44
N PRO A 20 -2.62 -9.60 28.68
CA PRO A 20 -3.03 -8.61 29.68
C PRO A 20 -1.98 -7.51 29.93
N LYS A 21 -0.68 -7.85 29.90
CA LYS A 21 0.41 -6.87 30.04
C LYS A 21 0.39 -5.87 28.89
N VAL A 22 0.11 -6.36 27.68
CA VAL A 22 0.03 -5.52 26.49
C VAL A 22 -1.21 -4.64 26.51
N LEU A 23 -2.37 -5.16 26.94
CA LEU A 23 -3.59 -4.36 27.14
C LEU A 23 -3.41 -3.23 28.16
N ALA A 24 -2.68 -3.51 29.25
CA ALA A 24 -2.37 -2.51 30.26
C ALA A 24 -1.54 -1.35 29.66
N VAL A 25 -0.55 -1.66 28.81
CA VAL A 25 0.26 -0.64 28.12
C VAL A 25 -0.52 0.06 27.02
N ALA A 26 -1.33 -0.66 26.25
CA ALA A 26 -2.18 -0.13 25.18
C ALA A 26 -3.11 0.98 25.67
N SER A 27 -3.74 0.78 26.83
CA SER A 27 -4.66 1.74 27.45
C SER A 27 -3.98 3.04 27.88
N THR A 28 -2.65 3.05 28.00
CA THR A 28 -1.85 4.25 28.34
C THR A 28 -1.32 5.00 27.12
N GLY A 29 -1.57 4.51 25.90
CA GLY A 29 -1.06 5.09 24.65
C GLY A 29 0.44 4.89 24.40
N LYS A 30 1.17 4.25 25.34
CA LYS A 30 2.63 4.04 25.26
C LYS A 30 3.09 3.11 24.14
N LEU A 31 2.19 2.35 23.52
CA LEU A 31 2.49 1.51 22.36
C LEU A 31 2.64 2.33 21.07
N ASN A 32 2.06 3.53 21.00
CA ASN A 32 2.16 4.36 19.80
C ASN A 32 3.62 4.74 19.52
N GLY A 33 4.01 4.62 18.25
CA GLY A 33 5.35 4.87 17.77
C GLY A 33 6.33 3.71 17.95
N GLN A 34 5.98 2.65 18.67
CA GLN A 34 6.86 1.49 18.85
C GLN A 34 6.94 0.63 17.58
N THR A 35 8.04 -0.10 17.44
CA THR A 35 8.22 -1.10 16.38
C THR A 35 7.49 -2.39 16.77
N ALA A 36 6.75 -2.95 15.82
CA ALA A 36 6.12 -4.25 15.89
C ALA A 36 6.70 -5.19 14.83
N LEU A 37 6.73 -6.49 15.13
CA LEU A 37 7.04 -7.54 14.18
C LEU A 37 5.75 -8.32 13.88
N ILE A 38 5.34 -8.31 12.63
CA ILE A 38 4.25 -9.14 12.14
C ILE A 38 4.83 -10.52 11.85
N CYS A 39 4.24 -11.56 12.41
CA CYS A 39 4.63 -12.94 12.17
C CYS A 39 3.44 -13.76 11.65
N PHE A 40 3.74 -14.76 10.85
CA PHE A 40 2.82 -15.85 10.54
C PHE A 40 2.99 -16.94 11.60
N LEU A 41 1.86 -17.44 12.10
CA LEU A 41 1.81 -18.54 13.06
C LEU A 41 1.42 -19.80 12.30
N ASP A 42 2.37 -20.71 12.10
CA ASP A 42 2.12 -22.01 11.49
C ASP A 42 1.75 -23.03 12.59
N ALA A 43 0.47 -23.36 12.66
CA ALA A 43 -0.08 -24.35 13.59
C ALA A 43 -0.50 -25.64 12.88
N SER A 44 0.03 -25.91 11.67
CA SER A 44 -0.40 -27.07 10.89
C SER A 44 -0.06 -28.41 11.54
N LYS A 45 1.09 -28.48 12.21
CA LYS A 45 1.54 -29.65 12.98
C LYS A 45 0.96 -29.57 14.39
N MET A 46 -0.27 -30.07 14.55
CA MET A 46 -1.07 -29.95 15.78
C MET A 46 -0.42 -30.56 17.04
N GLU A 47 0.57 -31.44 16.88
CA GLU A 47 1.31 -32.10 17.96
C GLU A 47 2.56 -31.33 18.40
N LEU A 48 2.93 -30.27 17.67
CA LEU A 48 4.10 -29.44 17.95
C LEU A 48 3.68 -28.04 18.39
N PHE A 49 4.57 -27.33 19.08
CA PHE A 49 4.41 -25.90 19.28
C PHE A 49 4.31 -25.20 17.91
N PRO A 50 3.48 -24.15 17.78
CA PRO A 50 3.36 -23.44 16.52
C PRO A 50 4.70 -22.85 16.11
N SER A 51 5.03 -22.95 14.83
CA SER A 51 6.21 -22.31 14.27
C SER A 51 5.91 -20.85 13.98
N ILE A 52 6.81 -19.95 14.36
CA ILE A 52 6.66 -18.51 14.16
C ILE A 52 7.57 -18.09 13.02
N VAL A 53 6.98 -17.57 11.95
CA VAL A 53 7.71 -17.07 10.78
C VAL A 53 7.64 -15.54 10.77
N PRO A 54 8.75 -14.81 11.04
CA PRO A 54 8.82 -13.37 10.92
C PRO A 54 8.49 -12.94 9.49
N THR A 55 7.52 -12.04 9.34
CA THR A 55 7.05 -11.62 8.01
C THR A 55 7.42 -10.20 7.69
N ARG A 56 7.24 -9.27 8.64
CA ARG A 56 7.39 -7.85 8.34
C ARG A 56 7.53 -6.99 9.58
N PHE A 57 8.37 -5.96 9.51
CA PHE A 57 8.33 -4.90 10.51
C PHE A 57 7.21 -3.92 10.25
N ALA A 58 6.66 -3.35 11.31
CA ALA A 58 5.74 -2.24 11.24
C ALA A 58 5.98 -1.26 12.39
N ARG A 59 5.52 -0.04 12.24
CA ARG A 59 5.40 0.93 13.33
C ARG A 59 3.94 0.95 13.79
N ILE A 60 3.74 0.95 15.10
CA ILE A 60 2.41 1.12 15.68
C ILE A 60 2.03 2.60 15.55
N GLU A 61 1.21 2.94 14.56
CA GLU A 61 0.78 4.32 14.33
C GLU A 61 -0.30 4.73 15.33
N LYS A 62 -1.22 3.79 15.64
CA LYS A 62 -2.34 4.04 16.54
C LYS A 62 -2.78 2.78 17.24
N VAL A 63 -3.06 2.90 18.55
CA VAL A 63 -3.74 1.88 19.34
C VAL A 63 -5.00 2.48 19.94
N GLU A 64 -6.13 1.77 19.81
CA GLU A 64 -7.36 2.11 20.51
C GLU A 64 -7.93 0.87 21.19
N VAL A 65 -8.38 1.04 22.43
CA VAL A 65 -9.11 0.01 23.18
C VAL A 65 -10.53 0.51 23.36
N VAL A 66 -11.49 -0.17 22.72
CA VAL A 66 -12.91 0.23 22.74
C VAL A 66 -13.76 -0.99 23.10
N GLY A 67 -14.31 -0.97 24.32
CA GLY A 67 -15.09 -2.07 24.87
C GLY A 67 -14.30 -3.38 24.91
N GLY A 68 -14.80 -4.42 24.24
CA GLY A 68 -14.17 -5.74 24.16
C GLY A 68 -13.13 -5.90 23.05
N PHE A 69 -12.67 -4.80 22.41
CA PHE A 69 -11.76 -4.84 21.28
C PHE A 69 -10.56 -3.91 21.43
N MET A 70 -9.44 -4.33 20.87
CA MET A 70 -8.25 -3.52 20.63
C MET A 70 -8.03 -3.41 19.13
N THR A 71 -7.87 -2.20 18.61
CA THR A 71 -7.49 -1.93 17.22
C THR A 71 -6.06 -1.41 17.16
N LEU A 72 -5.30 -1.93 16.21
CA LEU A 72 -3.90 -1.58 15.95
C LEU A 72 -3.77 -1.13 14.50
N ASP A 73 -3.36 0.12 14.28
CA ASP A 73 -2.95 0.62 12.97
C ASP A 73 -1.43 0.48 12.86
N LEU A 74 -1.01 -0.37 11.93
CA LEU A 74 0.40 -0.71 11.71
C LEU A 74 0.88 -0.13 10.38
N GLY A 75 1.77 0.86 10.44
CA GLY A 75 2.49 1.39 9.31
C GLY A 75 3.59 0.42 8.90
N LEU A 76 3.40 -0.28 7.78
CA LEU A 76 4.31 -1.31 7.31
C LEU A 76 5.69 -0.73 6.98
N SER A 77 6.73 -1.46 7.32
CA SER A 77 8.12 -1.09 7.04
C SER A 77 8.81 -2.21 6.25
N ALA A 78 10.13 -2.30 6.41
CA ALA A 78 11.00 -3.29 5.81
C ALA A 78 10.73 -4.72 6.33
N PHE A 79 11.42 -5.68 5.71
CA PHE A 79 11.37 -7.09 6.09
C PHE A 79 12.44 -7.41 7.15
N PRO A 80 12.16 -8.34 8.07
CA PRO A 80 13.20 -8.92 8.92
C PRO A 80 14.16 -9.72 8.04
N ASP A 81 15.43 -9.38 8.09
CA ASP A 81 16.47 -10.15 7.41
C ASP A 81 16.77 -11.40 8.24
N ILE A 82 16.20 -12.51 7.77
CA ILE A 82 16.37 -13.85 8.33
C ILE A 82 17.55 -14.59 7.70
N ALA A 83 18.47 -13.85 7.07
CA ALA A 83 19.71 -14.38 6.52
C ALA A 83 20.49 -15.12 7.62
N GLU A 84 20.56 -16.45 7.50
CA GLU A 84 21.41 -17.34 8.31
C GLU A 84 20.92 -17.78 9.70
N ASP A 85 19.64 -17.61 10.08
CA ASP A 85 19.25 -17.92 11.47
C ASP A 85 19.24 -19.43 11.82
N VAL A 86 20.36 -19.84 12.41
CA VAL A 86 20.43 -20.54 13.69
C VAL A 86 19.20 -20.17 14.54
N ASP A 87 18.22 -21.06 14.48
CA ASP A 87 17.09 -21.18 15.38
C ASP A 87 16.27 -19.90 15.61
N VAL A 88 15.64 -19.37 14.55
CA VAL A 88 14.55 -18.36 14.66
C VAL A 88 13.56 -18.77 15.75
N GLN A 89 13.28 -20.08 15.89
CA GLN A 89 12.35 -20.62 16.86
C GLN A 89 12.85 -20.46 18.31
N SER A 90 14.16 -20.60 18.58
CA SER A 90 14.76 -20.31 19.90
C SER A 90 14.50 -18.88 20.36
N ARG A 91 14.52 -17.92 19.41
CA ARG A 91 14.25 -16.50 19.70
C ARG A 91 12.81 -16.25 20.13
N PHE A 92 11.90 -17.18 19.82
CA PHE A 92 10.51 -17.14 20.23
C PHE A 92 10.15 -18.16 21.31
N GLU A 93 11.10 -18.90 21.89
CA GLU A 93 10.81 -19.92 22.91
C GLU A 93 10.04 -19.37 24.11
N GLY A 94 10.38 -18.15 24.57
CA GLY A 94 9.64 -17.48 25.64
C GLY A 94 8.19 -17.18 25.24
N LEU A 95 7.99 -16.72 24.00
CA LEU A 95 6.67 -16.42 23.45
C LEU A 95 5.83 -17.70 23.27
N ASN A 96 6.46 -18.79 22.81
CA ASN A 96 5.80 -20.09 22.62
C ASN A 96 5.19 -20.64 23.91
N ARG A 97 5.75 -20.30 25.07
CA ARG A 97 5.20 -20.67 26.39
C ARG A 97 4.03 -19.79 26.82
N GLU A 98 3.98 -18.54 26.32
CA GLU A 98 2.91 -17.58 26.63
C GLU A 98 1.74 -17.64 25.64
N ILE A 99 1.94 -18.22 24.45
CA ILE A 99 0.86 -18.52 23.52
C ILE A 99 -0.10 -19.47 24.24
N PRO A 100 -1.39 -19.11 24.42
CA PRO A 100 -2.34 -19.96 25.12
C PRO A 100 -2.49 -21.29 24.38
N VAL A 101 -1.91 -22.37 24.91
CA VAL A 101 -2.16 -23.73 24.41
C VAL A 101 -3.55 -24.13 24.91
N PRO A 102 -4.52 -24.43 24.03
CA PRO A 102 -5.83 -24.86 24.48
C PRO A 102 -5.71 -26.14 25.32
N SER A 103 -5.99 -26.06 26.61
CA SER A 103 -5.96 -27.22 27.51
C SER A 103 -7.01 -28.25 27.06
N GLY A 104 -6.55 -29.45 26.68
CA GLY A 104 -7.39 -30.58 26.31
C GLY A 104 -7.42 -30.84 24.80
N GLN A 105 -6.86 -32.00 24.43
CA GLN A 105 -6.79 -32.59 23.09
C GLN A 105 -8.08 -32.39 22.28
N SER A 106 -8.05 -31.50 21.29
CA SER A 106 -8.87 -31.57 20.07
C SER A 106 -8.37 -30.52 19.07
N ALA A 107 -8.05 -30.98 17.86
CA ALA A 107 -7.72 -30.21 16.66
C ALA A 107 -8.62 -28.98 16.43
N SER A 108 -9.88 -29.04 16.86
CA SER A 108 -10.89 -27.99 16.67
C SER A 108 -10.62 -26.68 17.43
N LYS A 109 -9.72 -26.65 18.42
CA LYS A 109 -9.49 -25.45 19.26
C LYS A 109 -8.30 -24.59 18.84
N TRP A 110 -7.39 -25.07 17.99
CA TRP A 110 -6.36 -24.19 17.38
C TRP A 110 -6.99 -23.11 16.50
N GLU A 111 -8.23 -23.31 16.04
CA GLU A 111 -9.04 -22.26 15.42
C GLU A 111 -9.25 -21.01 16.31
N ARG A 112 -9.00 -21.11 17.63
CA ARG A 112 -9.14 -20.00 18.58
C ARG A 112 -7.86 -19.19 18.78
N VAL A 113 -6.70 -19.70 18.39
CA VAL A 113 -5.40 -18.98 18.44
C VAL A 113 -5.01 -18.57 17.02
N ARG A 114 -5.94 -17.93 16.30
CA ARG A 114 -5.66 -17.45 14.93
C ARG A 114 -4.81 -16.18 14.92
N TYR A 115 -4.78 -15.43 16.01
CA TYR A 115 -4.05 -14.16 16.12
C TYR A 115 -3.59 -13.93 17.57
N PHE A 116 -2.30 -13.69 17.77
CA PHE A 116 -1.69 -13.39 19.07
C PHE A 116 -0.93 -12.07 18.99
N PHE A 117 -1.05 -11.24 20.03
CA PHE A 117 -0.27 -10.02 20.17
C PHE A 117 0.39 -10.03 21.56
N GLY A 118 1.70 -10.19 21.56
CA GLY A 118 2.52 -10.32 22.76
C GLY A 118 3.80 -9.50 22.63
N LYS A 119 4.47 -9.30 23.77
CA LYS A 119 5.77 -8.62 23.81
C LYS A 119 6.87 -9.62 23.49
N ILE A 120 7.77 -9.24 22.59
CA ILE A 120 9.03 -9.96 22.37
C ILE A 120 10.15 -9.06 22.88
N ASP A 121 11.04 -9.61 23.69
CA ASP A 121 12.25 -8.89 24.10
C ASP A 121 13.27 -8.96 22.94
N ASP A 122 13.42 -7.82 22.25
CA ASP A 122 14.36 -7.51 21.16
C ASP A 122 14.86 -8.71 20.35
N PRO A 123 14.04 -9.25 19.42
CA PRO A 123 14.53 -10.25 18.51
C PRO A 123 15.41 -9.52 17.49
N LYS A 124 16.73 -9.52 17.70
CA LYS A 124 17.74 -8.78 16.92
C LYS A 124 17.72 -9.19 15.43
N PHE A 125 16.75 -8.70 14.68
CA PHE A 125 16.60 -8.87 13.25
C PHE A 125 17.08 -7.59 12.57
N LYS A 126 17.97 -7.73 11.58
CA LYS A 126 18.30 -6.59 10.70
C LYS A 126 17.09 -6.29 9.81
N SER A 127 16.90 -5.04 9.41
CA SER A 127 15.86 -4.68 8.45
C SER A 127 16.42 -4.67 7.03
N SER A 128 15.72 -5.27 6.07
CA SER A 128 16.08 -5.26 4.65
C SER A 128 14.85 -5.08 3.76
N ASN A 129 15.03 -4.39 2.63
CA ASN A 129 14.03 -4.29 1.55
C ASN A 129 14.44 -5.08 0.29
N SER A 130 15.52 -5.85 0.34
CA SER A 130 16.02 -6.60 -0.81
C SER A 130 15.01 -7.66 -1.28
N ASP A 131 15.09 -7.97 -2.57
CA ASP A 131 14.29 -9.05 -3.16
C ASP A 131 14.65 -10.40 -2.55
N ASP A 132 15.94 -10.65 -2.27
CA ASP A 132 16.42 -11.88 -1.63
C ASP A 132 15.82 -12.08 -0.23
N THR A 133 15.74 -11.03 0.60
CA THR A 133 15.10 -11.12 1.92
C THR A 133 13.62 -11.44 1.76
N TRP A 134 12.93 -10.77 0.83
CA TRP A 134 11.51 -11.05 0.58
C TRP A 134 11.28 -12.47 0.07
N GLN A 135 12.06 -12.93 -0.92
CA GLN A 135 12.01 -14.27 -1.48
C GLN A 135 12.22 -15.34 -0.41
N ARG A 136 13.21 -15.19 0.48
CA ARG A 136 13.43 -16.12 1.59
C ARG A 136 12.23 -16.25 2.51
N ILE A 137 11.60 -15.14 2.87
CA ILE A 137 10.42 -15.13 3.73
C ILE A 137 9.25 -15.84 3.03
N VAL A 138 8.97 -15.53 1.76
CA VAL A 138 7.85 -16.16 1.04
C VAL A 138 8.10 -17.64 0.73
N THR A 139 9.36 -18.05 0.54
CA THR A 139 9.74 -19.47 0.45
C THR A 139 9.49 -20.20 1.77
N GLN A 140 9.89 -19.61 2.91
CA GLN A 140 9.62 -20.19 4.22
C GLN A 140 8.11 -20.32 4.47
N LEU A 141 7.32 -19.30 4.10
CA LEU A 141 5.86 -19.36 4.19
C LEU A 141 5.27 -20.41 3.25
N GLY A 142 5.75 -20.52 2.01
CA GLY A 142 5.31 -21.54 1.06
C GLY A 142 5.56 -22.97 1.55
N GLY A 143 6.55 -23.17 2.43
CA GLY A 143 6.81 -24.44 3.11
C GLY A 143 5.85 -24.79 4.25
N SER A 144 4.98 -23.88 4.67
CA SER A 144 3.95 -24.12 5.70
C SER A 144 2.69 -24.72 5.09
N ASP A 145 2.04 -25.66 5.79
CA ASP A 145 0.87 -26.36 5.21
C ASP A 145 -0.31 -25.39 4.94
N GLY A 146 -0.36 -24.25 5.65
CA GLY A 146 -1.30 -23.16 5.36
C GLY A 146 -1.14 -22.50 3.99
N PHE A 147 -0.01 -22.70 3.31
CA PHE A 147 0.30 -22.15 1.98
C PHE A 147 0.70 -23.22 0.94
N LYS A 148 0.83 -24.49 1.34
CA LYS A 148 1.22 -25.60 0.45
C LYS A 148 0.15 -25.98 -0.58
N ASP A 149 -1.13 -25.81 -0.25
CA ASP A 149 -2.18 -26.04 -1.22
C ASP A 149 -2.04 -25.02 -2.37
N ALA A 150 -2.08 -25.48 -3.62
CA ALA A 150 -2.03 -24.66 -4.85
C ALA A 150 -3.04 -23.47 -4.84
N LYS A 151 -4.02 -23.55 -3.95
CA LYS A 151 -4.98 -22.52 -3.56
C LYS A 151 -4.39 -21.26 -2.91
N TYR A 152 -3.11 -21.21 -2.55
CA TYR A 152 -2.48 -20.00 -2.00
C TYR A 152 -1.11 -19.71 -2.63
N GLY A 153 -0.80 -20.37 -3.75
CA GLY A 153 0.54 -20.54 -4.29
C GLY A 153 1.20 -19.30 -4.88
N ARG A 154 0.70 -18.07 -4.65
CA ARG A 154 1.39 -16.87 -5.11
C ARG A 154 1.42 -15.77 -4.06
N PHE A 155 2.63 -15.24 -3.88
CA PHE A 155 2.90 -14.08 -3.07
C PHE A 155 3.14 -12.88 -3.98
N PHE A 156 2.44 -11.79 -3.73
CA PHE A 156 2.61 -10.52 -4.44
C PHE A 156 3.28 -9.51 -3.54
N ARG A 157 3.95 -8.51 -4.12
CA ARG A 157 4.45 -7.30 -3.44
C ARG A 157 4.45 -6.13 -4.41
N VAL A 158 3.86 -4.99 -4.03
CA VAL A 158 4.18 -3.71 -4.67
C VAL A 158 5.50 -3.23 -4.11
N TYR A 159 6.54 -3.13 -4.95
CA TYR A 159 7.89 -2.79 -4.50
C TYR A 159 8.29 -1.35 -4.81
N GLY A 160 7.57 -0.67 -5.69
CA GLY A 160 7.85 0.73 -6.01
C GLY A 160 6.74 1.38 -6.82
N VAL A 161 6.76 2.71 -6.82
CA VAL A 161 5.98 3.53 -7.75
C VAL A 161 6.89 4.64 -8.27
N SER A 162 6.98 4.84 -9.58
CA SER A 162 7.91 5.79 -10.20
C SER A 162 7.32 6.48 -11.43
N GLN A 163 7.87 7.61 -11.85
CA GLN A 163 7.53 8.25 -13.13
C GLN A 163 8.29 7.64 -14.32
N ASP A 164 9.42 6.96 -14.03
CA ASP A 164 10.27 6.32 -15.02
C ASP A 164 10.28 4.80 -14.80
N ASP A 165 10.28 4.03 -15.89
CA ASP A 165 10.29 2.56 -15.84
C ASP A 165 11.54 2.00 -15.14
N ALA A 166 12.70 2.62 -15.40
CA ALA A 166 13.97 2.26 -14.77
C ALA A 166 14.12 2.81 -13.34
N GLY A 167 13.25 3.72 -12.92
CA GLY A 167 13.26 4.31 -11.60
C GLY A 167 12.52 3.43 -10.60
N HIS A 168 13.09 3.26 -9.41
CA HIS A 168 12.38 2.66 -8.27
C HIS A 168 12.36 3.67 -7.13
N GLN A 169 11.32 4.51 -7.08
CA GLN A 169 11.04 5.23 -5.85
C GLN A 169 10.26 4.31 -4.91
N GLN A 170 10.72 4.23 -3.67
CA GLN A 170 9.95 3.53 -2.64
C GLN A 170 8.62 4.24 -2.49
N TYR A 171 7.54 3.47 -2.57
CA TYR A 171 6.21 3.99 -2.31
C TYR A 171 6.17 4.57 -0.89
N THR A 172 5.55 5.73 -0.76
CA THR A 172 5.21 6.36 0.51
C THR A 172 3.70 6.49 0.58
N THR A 173 3.13 6.24 1.75
CA THR A 173 1.67 6.34 1.94
C THR A 173 1.19 7.74 1.65
N GLY A 174 0.13 7.83 0.84
CA GLY A 174 -0.40 9.11 0.39
C GLY A 174 0.30 9.67 -0.85
N MET A 175 1.04 8.83 -1.58
CA MET A 175 1.60 9.22 -2.87
C MET A 175 0.53 9.87 -3.76
N SER A 176 0.89 11.02 -4.31
CA SER A 176 0.00 11.84 -5.12
C SER A 176 0.41 11.77 -6.59
N LEU A 177 -0.52 11.42 -7.47
CA LEU A 177 -0.30 11.39 -8.92
C LEU A 177 -0.69 12.73 -9.52
N SER A 178 0.30 13.38 -10.11
CA SER A 178 0.08 14.59 -10.89
C SER A 178 -0.75 14.30 -12.15
N ALA A 179 -1.61 15.25 -12.51
CA ALA A 179 -2.45 15.17 -13.68
C ALA A 179 -1.62 15.00 -14.96
N GLY A 180 -2.00 14.03 -15.81
CA GLY A 180 -1.36 13.85 -17.12
C GLY A 180 0.06 13.25 -17.08
N VAL A 181 0.61 12.93 -15.91
CA VAL A 181 1.92 12.28 -15.79
C VAL A 181 1.74 10.76 -15.61
N PRO A 182 2.37 9.91 -16.44
CA PRO A 182 2.33 8.46 -16.25
C PRO A 182 3.21 8.06 -15.06
N TYR A 183 2.74 7.07 -14.31
CA TYR A 183 3.46 6.44 -13.20
C TYR A 183 3.43 4.92 -13.38
N TYR A 184 4.56 4.28 -13.13
CA TYR A 184 4.77 2.85 -13.13
C TYR A 184 4.53 2.31 -11.73
N ILE A 185 3.56 1.42 -11.57
CA ILE A 185 3.32 0.67 -10.34
C ILE A 185 4.00 -0.69 -10.47
N HIS A 186 5.11 -0.83 -9.77
CA HIS A 186 5.98 -1.98 -9.87
C HIS A 186 5.55 -3.08 -8.90
N VAL A 187 5.20 -4.24 -9.46
CA VAL A 187 4.72 -5.41 -8.73
C VAL A 187 5.65 -6.58 -9.00
N SER A 188 6.05 -7.30 -7.94
CA SER A 188 6.71 -8.59 -8.07
C SER A 188 5.78 -9.69 -7.56
N TYR A 189 5.91 -10.87 -8.14
CA TYR A 189 5.25 -12.06 -7.63
C TYR A 189 6.21 -13.23 -7.51
N PHE A 190 5.88 -14.17 -6.63
CA PHE A 190 6.64 -15.39 -6.39
C PHE A 190 5.69 -16.55 -6.12
N SER A 191 5.94 -17.67 -6.78
CA SER A 191 5.28 -18.95 -6.58
C SER A 191 6.29 -19.93 -5.96
N PRO A 192 6.01 -20.51 -4.78
CA PRO A 192 6.88 -21.51 -4.18
C PRO A 192 6.77 -22.89 -4.86
N SER A 193 5.85 -23.07 -5.80
CA SER A 193 5.59 -24.33 -6.51
C SER A 193 5.48 -24.07 -8.00
N ALA A 194 5.89 -25.05 -8.80
CA ALA A 194 5.83 -24.95 -10.26
C ALA A 194 4.40 -24.63 -10.71
N VAL A 195 4.27 -23.59 -11.52
CA VAL A 195 2.98 -23.11 -12.00
C VAL A 195 2.52 -23.94 -13.20
N GLU A 196 1.39 -24.64 -13.07
CA GLU A 196 0.73 -25.32 -14.20
C GLU A 196 -0.34 -24.45 -14.90
N ASN A 197 -0.80 -23.36 -14.25
CA ASN A 197 -1.95 -22.58 -14.71
C ASN A 197 -1.63 -21.09 -14.95
N SER A 198 -2.24 -20.53 -16.00
CA SER A 198 -2.18 -19.10 -16.35
C SER A 198 -3.06 -18.26 -15.42
N ASP A 199 -2.60 -18.05 -14.19
CA ASP A 199 -3.21 -17.10 -13.27
C ASP A 199 -3.21 -15.69 -13.85
N VAL A 200 -4.18 -14.85 -13.45
CA VAL A 200 -4.26 -13.46 -13.91
C VAL A 200 -4.16 -12.52 -12.72
N LEU A 201 -3.27 -11.52 -12.82
CA LEU A 201 -3.27 -10.37 -11.94
C LEU A 201 -3.86 -9.17 -12.69
N SER A 202 -4.90 -8.57 -12.13
CA SER A 202 -5.56 -7.40 -12.71
C SER A 202 -5.44 -6.18 -11.80
N ILE A 203 -5.45 -5.00 -12.40
CA ILE A 203 -5.44 -3.70 -11.74
C ILE A 203 -6.68 -2.90 -12.14
N SER A 204 -7.28 -2.20 -11.19
CA SER A 204 -8.39 -1.29 -11.42
C SER A 204 -8.31 -0.08 -10.48
N ALA A 205 -8.83 1.06 -10.92
CA ALA A 205 -8.95 2.25 -10.08
C ALA A 205 -10.34 2.30 -9.44
N SER A 206 -10.43 2.75 -8.19
CA SER A 206 -11.71 2.94 -7.49
C SER A 206 -12.47 4.20 -7.94
N SER A 207 -11.86 5.06 -8.76
CA SER A 207 -12.44 6.32 -9.20
C SER A 207 -11.90 6.72 -10.58
N ASP A 208 -12.61 7.61 -11.26
CA ASP A 208 -12.18 8.20 -12.53
C ASP A 208 -11.06 9.24 -12.35
N ALA A 209 -10.63 9.51 -11.12
CA ALA A 209 -9.49 10.40 -10.84
C ALA A 209 -8.14 9.74 -11.23
N ILE A 210 -8.12 8.42 -11.41
CA ILE A 210 -6.95 7.66 -11.82
C ILE A 210 -7.33 6.78 -13.02
N LYS A 211 -6.53 6.84 -14.07
CA LYS A 211 -6.69 6.00 -15.26
C LYS A 211 -5.55 4.99 -15.34
N VAL A 212 -5.88 3.73 -15.56
CA VAL A 212 -4.92 2.70 -15.97
C VAL A 212 -4.69 2.87 -17.48
N ILE A 213 -3.45 3.09 -17.89
CA ILE A 213 -3.06 3.31 -19.30
C ILE A 213 -2.50 2.03 -19.92
N SER A 214 -1.81 1.20 -19.14
CA SER A 214 -1.34 -0.12 -19.59
C SER A 214 -2.49 -1.12 -19.73
N GLN A 215 -2.15 -2.35 -20.11
CA GLN A 215 -3.06 -3.48 -19.93
C GLN A 215 -3.49 -3.56 -18.45
N SER A 216 -4.79 -3.78 -18.21
CA SER A 216 -5.37 -3.87 -16.87
C SER A 216 -5.27 -5.27 -16.27
N ALA A 217 -4.73 -6.24 -17.02
CA ALA A 217 -4.57 -7.62 -16.62
C ALA A 217 -3.30 -8.20 -17.24
N MET A 218 -2.58 -9.02 -16.49
CA MET A 218 -1.39 -9.75 -16.92
C MET A 218 -1.52 -11.21 -16.55
N THR A 219 -1.07 -12.09 -17.43
CA THR A 219 -0.93 -13.51 -17.16
C THR A 219 0.35 -13.76 -16.36
N LEU A 220 0.28 -14.63 -15.38
CA LEU A 220 1.41 -15.03 -14.54
C LEU A 220 1.88 -16.42 -14.99
N ASP A 221 2.86 -16.48 -15.88
CA ASP A 221 3.32 -17.72 -16.53
C ASP A 221 4.66 -18.24 -15.99
N SER A 222 5.25 -17.55 -15.03
CA SER A 222 6.49 -17.94 -14.38
C SER A 222 6.34 -18.14 -12.86
N ASP A 223 7.37 -18.73 -12.25
CA ASP A 223 7.49 -18.87 -10.79
C ASP A 223 7.86 -17.54 -10.12
N TYR A 224 8.61 -16.69 -10.81
CA TYR A 224 8.98 -15.37 -10.33
C TYR A 224 9.07 -14.40 -11.49
N ASP A 225 8.47 -13.21 -11.33
CA ASP A 225 8.68 -12.11 -12.25
C ASP A 225 8.41 -10.75 -11.60
N LYS A 226 8.86 -9.70 -12.28
CA LYS A 226 8.58 -8.31 -11.99
C LYS A 226 7.83 -7.70 -13.17
N GLN A 227 6.72 -7.06 -12.85
CA GLN A 227 5.83 -6.46 -13.83
C GLN A 227 5.44 -5.06 -13.40
N ALA A 228 5.06 -4.21 -14.35
CA ALA A 228 4.65 -2.84 -14.08
C ALA A 228 3.29 -2.54 -14.72
N PHE A 229 2.41 -1.90 -13.95
CA PHE A 229 1.19 -1.29 -14.48
C PHE A 229 1.40 0.21 -14.63
N ILE A 230 0.96 0.78 -15.74
CA ILE A 230 1.07 2.23 -15.98
C ILE A 230 -0.26 2.88 -15.63
N VAL A 231 -0.22 3.85 -14.73
CA VAL A 231 -1.38 4.64 -14.28
C VAL A 231 -1.11 6.13 -14.43
N GLN A 232 -2.15 6.94 -14.45
CA GLN A 232 -2.05 8.40 -14.57
C GLN A 232 -3.20 9.07 -13.83
N GLY A 233 -2.90 10.17 -13.15
CA GLY A 233 -3.93 11.04 -12.58
C GLY A 233 -4.66 11.80 -13.69
N THR A 234 -5.99 11.90 -13.61
CA THR A 234 -6.79 12.63 -14.61
C THR A 234 -6.87 14.13 -14.31
N GLY A 235 -6.42 14.55 -13.12
CA GLY A 235 -6.43 15.96 -12.69
C GLY A 235 -7.83 16.44 -12.29
N PRO A 236 -8.49 15.79 -11.32
CA PRO A 236 -9.81 16.20 -10.87
C PRO A 236 -9.80 17.63 -10.34
N ASP A 237 -10.97 18.24 -10.27
CA ASP A 237 -11.13 19.57 -9.69
C ASP A 237 -10.62 19.63 -8.25
N VAL A 238 -10.99 18.65 -7.43
CA VAL A 238 -10.56 18.56 -6.04
C VAL A 238 -9.56 17.42 -5.92
N GLN A 239 -8.61 17.56 -5.01
CA GLN A 239 -7.76 16.45 -4.63
C GLN A 239 -8.64 15.27 -4.17
N THR A 240 -8.59 14.16 -4.90
CA THR A 240 -9.49 13.04 -4.68
C THR A 240 -8.71 11.84 -4.16
N PRO A 241 -8.94 11.40 -2.91
CA PRO A 241 -8.44 10.12 -2.43
C PRO A 241 -9.00 8.98 -3.29
N SER A 242 -8.17 8.01 -3.64
CA SER A 242 -8.53 6.90 -4.51
C SER A 242 -7.71 5.67 -4.16
N PHE A 243 -8.10 4.52 -4.71
CA PHE A 243 -7.42 3.25 -4.49
C PHE A 243 -7.14 2.57 -5.82
N LEU A 244 -5.94 2.02 -5.97
CA LEU A 244 -5.67 1.01 -6.99
C LEU A 244 -5.92 -0.37 -6.39
N SER A 245 -6.92 -1.07 -6.90
CA SER A 245 -7.25 -2.43 -6.51
C SER A 245 -6.53 -3.41 -7.42
N PHE A 246 -5.72 -4.25 -6.81
CA PHE A 246 -5.11 -5.40 -7.46
C PHE A 246 -5.93 -6.64 -7.13
N LEU A 247 -6.29 -7.39 -8.15
CA LEU A 247 -7.09 -8.60 -8.03
C LEU A 247 -6.38 -9.75 -8.73
N HIS A 248 -5.98 -10.75 -7.94
CA HIS A 248 -5.50 -12.03 -8.45
C HIS A 248 -6.68 -12.99 -8.58
N GLU A 249 -6.85 -13.52 -9.79
CA GLU A 249 -7.83 -14.54 -10.11
C GLU A 249 -7.08 -15.83 -10.48
N PRO A 250 -7.17 -16.88 -9.65
CA PRO A 250 -6.53 -18.15 -9.96
C PRO A 250 -7.27 -18.82 -11.11
N SER A 251 -6.52 -19.37 -12.05
CA SER A 251 -7.07 -20.19 -13.14
C SER A 251 -7.35 -21.58 -12.59
N LEU A 252 -8.41 -21.70 -11.78
CA LEU A 252 -8.87 -23.00 -11.29
C LEU A 252 -9.66 -23.72 -12.38
N SER A 253 -9.38 -25.01 -12.55
CA SER A 253 -10.18 -25.90 -13.39
C SER A 253 -11.65 -25.87 -12.93
N THR A 254 -12.54 -26.02 -13.91
CA THR A 254 -13.99 -25.75 -13.86
C THR A 254 -14.80 -26.43 -12.75
N ASP A 255 -14.21 -27.34 -11.96
CA ASP A 255 -14.93 -28.13 -10.94
C ASP A 255 -14.87 -27.58 -9.52
N ASP A 256 -13.92 -26.69 -9.19
CA ASP A 256 -13.80 -26.21 -7.81
C ASP A 256 -14.58 -24.90 -7.60
N LYS A 257 -15.78 -25.00 -7.00
CA LYS A 257 -16.73 -23.89 -6.77
C LYS A 257 -16.23 -22.79 -5.83
N ARG A 258 -14.97 -22.81 -5.40
CA ARG A 258 -14.36 -21.79 -4.53
C ARG A 258 -13.23 -21.06 -5.24
N LYS A 259 -13.58 -20.23 -6.22
CA LYS A 259 -12.70 -19.18 -6.74
C LYS A 259 -12.43 -18.18 -5.62
N TRP A 260 -11.32 -18.35 -4.92
CA TRP A 260 -10.82 -17.35 -4.00
C TRP A 260 -10.20 -16.21 -4.81
N LYS A 261 -10.38 -14.98 -4.34
CA LYS A 261 -9.91 -13.76 -4.99
C LYS A 261 -9.05 -13.03 -3.98
N LEU A 262 -7.76 -12.89 -4.26
CA LEU A 262 -6.90 -12.04 -3.44
C LEU A 262 -7.04 -10.61 -3.96
N ARG A 263 -7.56 -9.72 -3.11
CA ARG A 263 -7.60 -8.28 -3.36
C ARG A 263 -6.68 -7.56 -2.40
N PHE A 264 -5.87 -6.64 -2.92
CA PHE A 264 -5.20 -5.65 -2.11
C PHE A 264 -5.32 -4.27 -2.76
N GLU A 265 -5.35 -3.23 -1.93
CA GLU A 265 -5.65 -1.86 -2.35
C GLU A 265 -4.47 -0.95 -2.00
N LEU A 266 -4.03 -0.17 -2.98
CA LEU A 266 -2.98 0.82 -2.82
C LEU A 266 -3.62 2.21 -2.75
N PRO A 267 -3.59 2.89 -1.58
CA PRO A 267 -4.14 4.23 -1.48
C PRO A 267 -3.28 5.21 -2.28
N ILE A 268 -3.92 5.99 -3.13
CA ILE A 268 -3.30 6.98 -3.99
C ILE A 268 -4.17 8.22 -4.02
N THR A 269 -3.56 9.39 -4.12
CA THR A 269 -4.30 10.63 -4.29
C THR A 269 -4.07 11.19 -5.68
N SER A 270 -5.10 11.63 -6.40
CA SER A 270 -4.86 12.43 -7.60
C SER A 270 -4.78 13.91 -7.23
N GLU A 271 -3.73 14.59 -7.69
CA GLU A 271 -3.59 16.02 -7.48
C GLU A 271 -4.54 16.80 -8.38
N ALA A 272 -5.11 17.86 -7.83
CA ALA A 272 -5.87 18.80 -8.63
C ALA A 272 -4.96 19.53 -9.63
N ASP A 273 -5.46 19.79 -10.83
CA ASP A 273 -4.73 20.54 -11.85
C ASP A 273 -4.72 22.05 -11.52
N ARG A 274 -3.88 22.42 -10.55
CA ARG A 274 -3.74 23.80 -10.07
C ARG A 274 -3.30 24.74 -11.20
N ARG A 275 -2.50 24.26 -12.15
CA ARG A 275 -2.01 25.06 -13.27
C ARG A 275 -3.14 25.43 -14.21
N ASN A 276 -3.97 24.46 -14.62
CA ASN A 276 -5.15 24.75 -15.43
C ASN A 276 -6.16 25.62 -14.68
N ARG A 277 -6.30 25.46 -13.36
CA ARG A 277 -7.15 26.35 -12.56
C ARG A 277 -6.66 27.80 -12.54
N ILE A 278 -5.37 28.04 -12.36
CA ILE A 278 -4.80 29.40 -12.42
C ILE A 278 -5.05 30.00 -13.80
N ILE A 279 -4.85 29.22 -14.87
CA ILE A 279 -5.09 29.67 -16.24
C ILE A 279 -6.58 29.97 -16.48
N GLN A 280 -7.48 29.09 -16.04
CA GLN A 280 -8.92 29.30 -16.16
C GLN A 280 -9.39 30.50 -15.34
N ALA A 281 -8.93 30.65 -14.09
CA ALA A 281 -9.23 31.79 -13.25
C ALA A 281 -8.75 33.10 -13.89
N ALA A 282 -7.55 33.11 -14.46
CA ALA A 282 -7.03 34.26 -15.19
C ALA A 282 -7.86 34.57 -16.45
N LEU A 283 -8.30 33.56 -17.20
CA LEU A 283 -9.17 33.73 -18.37
C LEU A 283 -10.55 34.27 -18.01
N VAL A 284 -11.13 33.84 -16.88
CA VAL A 284 -12.43 34.35 -16.39
C VAL A 284 -12.31 35.76 -15.82
N ALA A 285 -11.18 36.09 -15.17
CA ALA A 285 -10.94 37.42 -14.59
C ALA A 285 -10.55 38.48 -15.64
N ALA A 286 -10.08 38.06 -16.83
CA ALA A 286 -9.60 38.97 -17.85
C ALA A 286 -10.68 39.89 -18.45
N PRO A 287 -11.90 39.43 -18.82
CA PRO A 287 -12.94 40.30 -19.36
C PRO A 287 -13.45 41.39 -18.38
N PRO A 288 -13.77 41.08 -17.10
CA PRO A 288 -14.15 42.11 -16.12
C PRO A 288 -13.04 43.14 -15.89
N ALA A 289 -11.77 42.70 -15.82
CA ALA A 289 -10.64 43.59 -15.70
C ALA A 289 -10.51 44.52 -16.92
N GLY A 290 -10.68 43.98 -18.14
CA GLY A 290 -10.74 44.75 -19.38
C GLY A 290 -11.84 45.81 -19.38
N ALA A 291 -13.05 45.45 -18.94
CA ALA A 291 -14.18 46.38 -18.84
C ALA A 291 -13.93 47.49 -17.82
N ALA A 292 -13.36 47.17 -16.65
CA ALA A 292 -13.01 48.15 -15.63
C ALA A 292 -11.96 49.16 -16.15
N LEU A 293 -10.97 48.67 -16.91
CA LEU A 293 -9.96 49.53 -17.53
C LEU A 293 -10.56 50.47 -18.58
N LEU A 294 -11.48 49.99 -19.43
CA LEU A 294 -12.19 50.84 -20.37
C LEU A 294 -13.01 51.93 -19.64
N GLY A 295 -13.60 51.61 -18.49
CA GLY A 295 -14.28 52.58 -17.63
C GLY A 295 -13.33 53.65 -17.07
N ILE A 296 -12.14 53.26 -16.59
CA ILE A 296 -11.11 54.21 -16.11
C ILE A 296 -10.59 55.08 -17.27
N TYR A 297 -10.44 54.49 -18.46
CA TYR A 297 -10.05 55.20 -19.68
C TYR A 297 -11.09 56.24 -20.07
N ALA A 298 -12.36 55.85 -20.12
CA ALA A 298 -13.48 56.74 -20.41
C ALA A 298 -13.62 57.86 -19.38
N ALA A 299 -13.24 57.62 -18.12
CA ALA A 299 -13.22 58.61 -17.04
C ALA A 299 -11.99 59.55 -17.09
N GLY A 300 -11.09 59.43 -18.06
CA GLY A 300 -9.90 60.27 -18.21
C GLY A 300 -8.84 60.09 -17.11
N LYS A 301 -8.95 59.04 -16.29
CA LYS A 301 -8.03 58.76 -15.17
C LYS A 301 -6.92 57.78 -15.54
N PHE A 302 -6.68 57.60 -16.83
CA PHE A 302 -5.78 56.56 -17.35
C PHE A 302 -4.32 57.03 -17.34
N THR A 303 -3.48 56.34 -16.56
CA THR A 303 -2.01 56.54 -16.56
C THR A 303 -1.31 55.33 -17.17
N TRP A 304 -0.19 55.55 -17.88
CA TRP A 304 0.54 54.52 -18.65
C TRP A 304 0.97 53.29 -17.83
N LYS A 305 1.14 53.45 -16.51
CA LYS A 305 1.50 52.37 -15.59
C LYS A 305 0.44 51.26 -15.54
N TYR A 306 -0.84 51.59 -15.74
CA TYR A 306 -1.93 50.61 -15.78
C TYR A 306 -1.95 49.79 -17.08
N ILE A 307 -1.55 50.39 -18.21
CA ILE A 307 -1.41 49.68 -19.50
C ILE A 307 -0.33 48.61 -19.39
N LEU A 308 0.82 48.97 -18.83
CA LEU A 308 1.95 48.04 -18.69
C LEU A 308 1.58 46.85 -17.80
N ALA A 309 0.91 47.08 -16.66
CA ALA A 309 0.47 46.01 -15.77
C ALA A 309 -0.49 45.03 -16.46
N VAL A 310 -1.40 45.54 -17.29
CA VAL A 310 -2.41 44.73 -17.98
C VAL A 310 -1.79 43.94 -19.14
N VAL A 311 -0.90 44.56 -19.92
CA VAL A 311 -0.15 43.87 -20.97
C VAL A 311 0.71 42.76 -20.38
N VAL A 312 1.38 43.01 -19.25
CA VAL A 312 2.19 41.98 -18.56
C VAL A 312 1.32 40.81 -18.08
N VAL A 313 0.13 41.06 -17.54
CA VAL A 313 -0.80 39.99 -17.15
C VAL A 313 -1.33 39.22 -18.36
N TYR A 314 -1.77 39.91 -19.42
CA TYR A 314 -2.30 39.26 -20.63
C TYR A 314 -1.23 38.46 -21.39
N VAL A 315 -0.04 39.03 -21.56
CA VAL A 315 1.10 38.35 -22.19
C VAL A 315 1.58 37.21 -21.31
N GLY A 316 1.68 37.41 -19.99
CA GLY A 316 2.07 36.37 -19.04
C GLY A 316 1.12 35.16 -19.07
N VAL A 317 -0.20 35.41 -19.06
CA VAL A 317 -1.22 34.35 -19.16
C VAL A 317 -1.20 33.67 -20.53
N GLY A 318 -1.01 34.44 -21.61
CA GLY A 318 -0.88 33.92 -22.97
C GLY A 318 0.32 33.00 -23.15
N VAL A 319 1.49 33.40 -22.64
CA VAL A 319 2.73 32.59 -22.65
C VAL A 319 2.56 31.34 -21.80
N LEU A 320 1.96 31.44 -20.61
CA LEU A 320 1.65 30.29 -19.75
C LEU A 320 0.75 29.27 -20.46
N LYS A 321 -0.30 29.73 -21.16
CA LYS A 321 -1.20 28.87 -21.94
C LYS A 321 -0.47 28.22 -23.12
N PHE A 322 0.34 28.97 -23.85
CA PHE A 322 1.13 28.43 -24.97
C PHE A 322 2.12 27.35 -24.50
N MET A 323 2.78 27.56 -23.36
CA MET A 323 3.65 26.56 -22.74
C MET A 323 2.91 25.31 -22.26
N VAL A 324 1.66 25.43 -21.81
CA VAL A 324 0.82 24.25 -21.47
C VAL A 324 0.47 23.45 -22.72
N VAL A 325 0.07 24.12 -23.79
CA VAL A 325 -0.36 23.45 -25.04
C VAL A 325 0.80 22.73 -25.71
N LYS A 326 2.03 23.28 -25.64
CA LYS A 326 3.22 22.67 -26.26
C LYS A 326 3.80 21.47 -25.47
N GLN A 327 3.35 21.26 -24.23
CA GLN A 327 3.77 20.13 -23.37
C GLN A 327 2.81 18.92 -23.43
N LYS A 328 1.66 19.06 -24.10
CA LYS A 328 0.77 17.95 -24.47
C LYS A 328 1.11 17.45 -25.86
#